data_AF-A0A1S3IT12-F1
#
_entry.id   AF-A0A1S3IT12-F1
#
_cell.length_a   1.000
_cell.length_b   1.000
_cell.length_c   1.000
_cell.angle_alpha   90.00
_cell.angle_beta   90.00
_cell.angle_gamma   90.00
#
_symmetry.space_group_name_H-M   'P 1'
#
loop_
_entity.id
_entity.type
_entity.pdbx_description
1 polymer ?
#
loop_
_entity_poly.entity_id
_entity_poly.type
_entity_poly.pdbx_seq_one_letter_code
_entity_poly.pdbx_strand_id
1 'polypeptide(L)'
;MCTDGDFSMIETEMGSCIQFNAEGELKSVETEGSVFGLKLYLFAQQSDYASFTTISGFTVLMHERGEFPDMLGLGLQVSPGESVHIAMKQRRLSNLPPPHGQCKERTLKYFPKYTKLNCDAEC
;
A
#
# COMPACT_ATOMS: atom_id res chain seq x y z
N MET A 1 -6.30 -17.73 -4.94
CA MET A 1 -7.72 -17.30 -4.87
C MET A 1 -7.84 -16.46 -3.60
N CYS A 2 -8.34 -15.22 -3.69
CA CYS A 2 -8.46 -14.32 -2.54
C CYS A 2 -9.77 -14.54 -1.77
N THR A 3 -9.73 -14.33 -0.46
CA THR A 3 -10.86 -14.45 0.47
C THR A 3 -10.92 -13.21 1.36
N ASP A 4 -12.01 -13.07 2.12
CA ASP A 4 -12.18 -11.97 3.07
C ASP A 4 -11.03 -11.86 4.09
N GLY A 5 -10.48 -13.01 4.52
CA GLY A 5 -9.35 -13.06 5.45
C GLY A 5 -8.00 -12.59 4.89
N ASP A 6 -7.91 -12.31 3.58
CA ASP A 6 -6.71 -11.71 2.97
C ASP A 6 -6.70 -10.17 3.07
N PHE A 7 -7.79 -9.59 3.59
CA PHE A 7 -7.96 -8.16 3.79
C PHE A 7 -7.99 -7.81 5.29
N SER A 8 -7.42 -6.67 5.62
CA SER A 8 -7.40 -6.13 6.98
C SER A 8 -7.68 -4.64 6.95
N MET A 9 -8.24 -4.10 8.04
CA MET A 9 -8.44 -2.65 8.15
C MET A 9 -7.23 -1.99 8.80
N ILE A 10 -6.89 -0.79 8.31
CA ILE A 10 -5.81 0.04 8.83
C ILE A 10 -6.25 1.50 8.88
N GLU A 11 -5.89 2.20 9.95
CA GLU A 11 -6.13 3.64 10.07
C GLU A 11 -5.00 4.42 9.43
N THR A 12 -5.34 5.41 8.61
CA THR A 12 -4.39 6.26 7.88
C THR A 12 -4.81 7.71 7.95
N GLU A 13 -4.00 8.60 7.38
CA GLU A 13 -4.35 10.02 7.21
C GLU A 13 -5.60 10.26 6.35
N MET A 14 -6.02 9.25 5.54
CA MET A 14 -7.25 9.29 4.75
C MET A 14 -8.45 8.64 5.47
N GLY A 15 -8.28 8.24 6.74
CA GLY A 15 -9.27 7.49 7.52
C GLY A 15 -9.07 5.98 7.42
N SER A 16 -10.13 5.23 7.71
CA SER A 16 -10.14 3.76 7.68
C SER A 16 -9.96 3.24 6.26
N CYS A 17 -8.85 2.55 6.02
CA CYS A 17 -8.49 1.95 4.75
C CYS A 17 -8.50 0.42 4.84
N ILE A 18 -8.60 -0.22 3.68
CA ILE A 18 -8.50 -1.69 3.55
C ILE A 18 -7.15 -2.03 2.92
N GLN A 19 -6.42 -2.96 3.52
CA GLN A 19 -5.13 -3.44 3.06
C GLN A 19 -5.21 -4.92 2.68
N PHE A 20 -4.76 -5.26 1.47
CA PHE A 20 -4.63 -6.63 1.00
C PHE A 20 -3.23 -7.18 1.28
N ASN A 21 -3.14 -8.46 1.67
CA ASN A 21 -1.87 -9.18 1.84
C ASN A 21 -0.92 -8.53 2.88
N ALA A 22 -1.50 -7.89 3.91
CA ALA A 22 -0.76 -7.24 4.99
C ALA A 22 -0.22 -8.27 6.01
N GLU A 23 -1.08 -9.23 6.38
CA GLU A 23 -0.85 -10.23 7.41
C GLU A 23 -1.07 -11.65 6.87
N GLY A 24 -0.72 -12.66 7.66
CA GLY A 24 -0.89 -14.06 7.29
C GLY A 24 0.04 -14.55 6.18
N GLU A 25 -0.38 -15.65 5.53
CA GLU A 25 0.35 -16.32 4.46
C GLU A 25 0.53 -15.39 3.25
N LEU A 26 1.79 -15.22 2.81
CA LEU A 26 2.11 -14.34 1.70
C LEU A 26 1.46 -14.82 0.40
N LYS A 27 0.62 -13.96 -0.19
CA LYS A 27 0.10 -14.16 -1.55
C LYS A 27 1.09 -13.59 -2.55
N SER A 28 1.69 -14.45 -3.36
CA SER A 28 2.65 -14.09 -4.42
C SER A 28 2.16 -14.54 -5.79
N VAL A 29 2.66 -13.89 -6.84
CA VAL A 29 2.37 -14.21 -8.24
C VAL A 29 3.68 -14.61 -8.92
N GLU A 30 3.69 -15.77 -9.58
CA GLU A 30 4.87 -16.28 -10.30
C GLU A 30 4.82 -15.97 -11.81
N THR A 31 3.62 -15.73 -12.35
CA THR A 31 3.39 -15.52 -13.78
C THR A 31 2.87 -14.12 -14.05
N GLU A 32 3.53 -13.40 -14.96
CA GLU A 32 3.09 -12.08 -15.40
C GLU A 32 1.76 -12.16 -16.17
N GLY A 33 0.93 -11.13 -16.02
CA GLY A 33 -0.31 -10.97 -16.77
C GLY A 33 -1.48 -10.49 -15.91
N SER A 34 -2.37 -9.70 -16.51
CA SER A 34 -3.52 -9.10 -15.82
C SER A 34 -4.53 -10.13 -15.32
N VAL A 35 -4.52 -11.36 -15.85
CA VAL A 35 -5.38 -12.47 -15.41
C VAL A 35 -4.92 -13.05 -14.08
N PHE A 36 -3.61 -13.03 -13.80
CA PHE A 36 -3.00 -13.60 -12.61
C PHE A 36 -2.78 -12.58 -11.48
N GLY A 37 -2.94 -11.28 -11.79
CA GLY A 37 -2.83 -10.20 -10.82
C GLY A 37 -4.08 -10.05 -9.93
N LEU A 38 -4.06 -8.99 -9.13
CA LEU A 38 -5.19 -8.59 -8.29
C LEU A 38 -6.25 -7.88 -9.13
N LYS A 39 -7.50 -8.36 -9.07
CA LYS A 39 -8.66 -7.70 -9.67
C LYS A 39 -9.62 -7.30 -8.58
N LEU A 40 -9.94 -6.01 -8.51
CA LEU A 40 -10.85 -5.44 -7.54
C LEU A 40 -12.04 -4.80 -8.25
N TYR A 41 -13.22 -4.97 -7.67
CA TYR A 41 -14.42 -4.24 -8.05
C TYR A 41 -14.78 -3.36 -6.85
N LEU A 42 -14.57 -2.05 -7.01
CA LEU A 42 -14.77 -1.08 -5.94
C LEU A 42 -16.00 -0.25 -6.23
N PHE A 43 -16.74 0.10 -5.17
CA PHE A 43 -17.96 0.90 -5.27
C PHE A 43 -17.78 2.22 -4.52
N ALA A 44 -17.83 3.32 -5.27
CA ALA A 44 -17.73 4.67 -4.72
C ALA A 44 -19.13 5.18 -4.43
N GLN A 45 -19.53 5.15 -3.15
CA GLN A 45 -20.85 5.59 -2.70
C GLN A 45 -20.93 7.12 -2.62
N GLN A 46 -20.91 7.77 -3.79
CA GLN A 46 -20.82 9.22 -3.93
C GLN A 46 -22.01 9.98 -3.31
N SER A 47 -23.17 9.34 -3.16
CA SER A 47 -24.33 9.94 -2.50
C SER A 47 -24.11 10.24 -1.02
N ASP A 48 -23.18 9.51 -0.38
CA ASP A 48 -22.96 9.57 1.07
C ASP A 48 -21.73 10.42 1.41
N TYR A 49 -21.14 11.09 0.40
CA TYR A 49 -19.99 11.95 0.61
C TYR A 49 -20.38 13.21 1.37
N ALA A 50 -19.47 13.67 2.23
CA ALA A 50 -19.62 14.96 2.87
C ALA A 50 -19.66 16.09 1.83
N SER A 51 -20.43 17.14 2.10
CA SER A 51 -20.65 18.23 1.14
C SER A 51 -19.38 19.00 0.76
N PHE A 52 -18.31 18.88 1.54
CA PHE A 52 -17.01 19.50 1.30
C PHE A 52 -16.02 18.57 0.58
N THR A 53 -16.39 17.33 0.27
CA THR A 53 -15.54 16.39 -0.47
C THR A 53 -15.38 16.86 -1.92
N THR A 54 -14.13 17.13 -2.32
CA THR A 54 -13.81 17.67 -3.66
C THR A 54 -13.31 16.62 -4.64
N ILE A 55 -12.96 15.42 -4.15
CA ILE A 55 -12.37 14.34 -4.95
C ILE A 55 -13.28 13.12 -4.86
N SER A 56 -13.56 12.52 -6.01
CA SER A 56 -14.35 11.28 -6.10
C SER A 56 -13.51 10.16 -6.67
N GLY A 57 -13.58 9.00 -6.03
CA GLY A 57 -12.86 7.79 -6.43
C GLY A 57 -12.16 7.13 -5.27
N PHE A 58 -11.06 6.46 -5.58
CA PHE A 58 -10.28 5.68 -4.63
C PHE A 58 -8.83 6.14 -4.67
N THR A 59 -8.13 6.01 -3.55
CA THR A 59 -6.67 6.15 -3.51
C THR A 59 -6.08 4.78 -3.28
N VAL A 60 -5.19 4.35 -4.17
CA VAL A 60 -4.56 3.03 -4.14
C VAL A 60 -3.07 3.21 -3.91
N LEU A 61 -2.55 2.58 -2.86
CA LEU A 61 -1.13 2.58 -2.54
C LEU A 61 -0.56 1.18 -2.70
N MET A 62 0.57 1.08 -3.39
CA MET A 62 1.39 -0.13 -3.48
C MET A 62 2.62 0.08 -2.61
N HIS A 63 2.75 -0.71 -1.53
CA HIS A 63 3.84 -0.56 -0.57
C HIS A 63 4.28 -1.93 -0.02
N GLU A 64 5.42 -1.97 0.68
CA GLU A 64 5.93 -3.19 1.29
C GLU A 64 5.17 -3.56 2.59
N ARG A 65 5.03 -4.86 2.89
CA ARG A 65 4.43 -5.33 4.14
C ARG A 65 5.19 -4.77 5.36
N GLY A 66 4.44 -4.22 6.32
CA GLY A 66 5.00 -3.62 7.54
C GLY A 66 5.64 -2.23 7.35
N GLU A 67 5.50 -1.63 6.16
CA GLU A 67 5.83 -0.23 5.90
C GLU A 67 4.62 0.67 6.13
N PHE A 68 4.85 1.86 6.67
CA PHE A 68 3.86 2.89 6.93
C PHE A 68 3.17 3.30 5.61
N PRO A 69 1.84 3.25 5.55
CA PRO A 69 1.10 3.58 4.33
C PRO A 69 0.94 5.10 4.18
N ASP A 70 1.92 5.76 3.56
CA ASP A 70 1.84 7.18 3.18
C ASP A 70 0.84 7.39 2.03
N MET A 71 -0.45 7.34 2.37
CA MET A 71 -1.56 7.43 1.42
C MET A 71 -1.65 8.82 0.77
N LEU A 72 -1.33 9.88 1.51
CA LEU A 72 -1.39 11.25 1.00
C LEU A 72 -0.22 11.58 0.06
N GLY A 73 0.99 11.12 0.39
CA GLY A 73 2.19 11.42 -0.37
C GLY A 73 2.43 10.49 -1.57
N LEU A 74 2.07 9.20 -1.45
CA LEU A 74 2.41 8.16 -2.44
C LEU A 74 1.21 7.48 -3.09
N GLY A 75 -0.02 7.81 -2.67
CA GLY A 75 -1.23 7.22 -3.19
C GLY A 75 -1.53 7.59 -4.64
N LEU A 76 -1.98 6.60 -5.43
CA LEU A 76 -2.49 6.79 -6.79
C LEU A 76 -4.00 7.00 -6.77
N GLN A 77 -4.49 8.11 -7.32
CA GLN A 77 -5.92 8.36 -7.45
C GLN A 77 -6.53 7.61 -8.63
N VAL A 78 -7.66 6.95 -8.39
CA VAL A 78 -8.42 6.17 -9.36
C VAL A 78 -9.85 6.70 -9.41
N SER A 79 -10.24 7.25 -10.55
CA SER A 79 -11.59 7.76 -10.78
C SER A 79 -12.62 6.62 -10.89
N PRO A 80 -13.85 6.82 -10.41
CA PRO A 80 -14.93 5.86 -10.62
C PRO A 80 -15.44 5.91 -12.07
N GLY A 81 -16.07 4.84 -12.53
CA GLY A 81 -16.76 4.78 -13.83
C GLY A 81 -15.95 4.17 -14.98
N GLU A 82 -14.66 3.89 -14.78
CA GLU A 82 -13.82 3.19 -15.76
C GLU A 82 -12.97 2.10 -15.10
N SER A 83 -12.57 1.10 -15.89
CA SER A 83 -11.60 0.09 -15.48
C SER A 83 -10.18 0.63 -15.60
N VAL A 84 -9.43 0.63 -14.51
CA VAL A 84 -8.01 1.06 -14.51
C VAL A 84 -7.09 -0.15 -14.39
N HIS A 85 -6.06 -0.20 -15.25
CA HIS A 85 -5.05 -1.25 -15.25
C HIS A 85 -3.71 -0.70 -14.76
N ILE A 86 -3.24 -1.19 -13.62
CA ILE A 86 -1.97 -0.77 -13.01
C ILE A 86 -0.94 -1.87 -13.24
N ALA A 87 0.04 -1.60 -14.11
CA ALA A 87 1.19 -2.48 -14.30
C ALA A 87 2.29 -2.12 -13.28
N MET A 88 2.79 -3.12 -12.56
CA MET A 88 3.82 -2.94 -11.53
C MET A 88 5.15 -3.55 -11.95
N LYS A 89 6.25 -2.89 -11.58
CA LYS A 89 7.60 -3.44 -11.71
C LYS A 89 8.34 -3.29 -10.38
N GLN A 90 8.68 -4.40 -9.76
CA GLN A 90 9.43 -4.39 -8.51
C GLN A 90 10.92 -4.20 -8.78
N ARG A 91 11.55 -3.28 -8.04
CA ARG A 91 13.00 -3.10 -8.02
C ARG A 91 13.50 -3.27 -6.59
N ARG A 92 14.44 -4.20 -6.39
CA ARG A 92 15.12 -4.38 -5.11
C ARG A 92 16.54 -3.85 -5.19
N LEU A 93 16.93 -3.06 -4.20
CA LEU A 93 18.28 -2.52 -4.05
C LEU A 93 18.85 -3.02 -2.72
N SER A 94 20.07 -3.55 -2.76
CA SER A 94 20.79 -4.03 -1.58
C SER A 94 22.10 -3.26 -1.48
N ASN A 95 22.16 -2.30 -0.55
CA ASN A 95 23.34 -1.47 -0.33
C ASN A 95 24.27 -2.09 0.72
N LEU A 96 25.57 -1.82 0.61
CA LEU A 96 26.56 -2.29 1.57
C LEU A 96 26.52 -1.45 2.87
N PRO A 97 26.79 -2.07 4.05
CA PRO A 97 26.96 -1.35 5.30
C PRO A 97 28.31 -0.60 5.37
N PRO A 98 28.54 0.23 6.41
CA PRO A 98 29.84 0.84 6.66
C PRO A 98 30.98 -0.19 6.71
N PRO A 99 32.17 0.12 6.15
CA PRO A 99 32.61 1.42 5.61
C PRO A 99 32.22 1.66 4.12
N HIS A 100 31.63 0.68 3.44
CA HIS A 100 31.34 0.76 1.99
C HIS A 100 30.04 1.50 1.65
N GLY A 101 29.21 1.78 2.65
CA GLY A 101 28.00 2.60 2.53
C GLY A 101 27.58 3.19 3.86
N GLN A 102 26.49 3.96 3.85
CA GLN A 102 25.92 4.57 5.05
C GLN A 102 24.64 3.87 5.53
N CYS A 103 24.31 2.72 4.93
CA CYS A 103 23.12 1.96 5.31
C CYS A 103 23.26 1.45 6.74
N LYS A 104 22.24 1.68 7.57
CA LYS A 104 22.17 1.21 8.95
C LYS A 104 20.78 0.65 9.19
N GLU A 105 20.73 -0.50 9.82
CA GLU A 105 19.49 -1.08 10.36
C GLU A 105 19.29 -0.56 11.79
N ARG A 106 18.05 -0.23 12.15
CA ARG A 106 17.69 0.22 13.50
C ARG A 106 16.43 -0.48 13.97
N THR A 107 16.34 -0.76 15.27
CA THR A 107 15.09 -1.22 15.86
C THR A 107 14.19 -0.01 16.07
N LEU A 108 13.00 -0.05 15.49
CA LEU A 108 11.96 0.97 15.64
C LEU A 108 11.06 0.62 16.83
N LYS A 109 10.42 1.62 17.45
CA LYS A 109 9.58 1.43 18.64
C LYS A 109 8.15 1.01 18.27
N TYR A 110 7.60 1.62 17.23
CA TYR A 110 6.20 1.40 16.84
C TYR A 110 6.03 0.52 15.60
N PHE A 111 7.11 0.30 14.84
CA PHE A 111 7.07 -0.46 13.59
C PHE A 111 7.94 -1.72 13.66
N PRO A 112 7.52 -2.83 13.01
CA PRO A 112 8.25 -4.11 13.07
C PRO A 112 9.50 -4.14 12.20
N LYS A 113 9.59 -3.26 11.18
CA LYS A 113 10.65 -3.25 10.18
C LYS A 113 11.23 -1.85 10.03
N TYR A 114 12.54 -1.75 9.92
CA TYR A 114 13.20 -0.51 9.53
C TYR A 114 12.95 -0.22 8.04
N THR A 115 12.27 0.89 7.78
CA THR A 115 12.21 1.53 6.46
C THR A 115 12.39 3.03 6.64
N LYS A 116 12.66 3.75 5.55
CA LYS A 116 12.74 5.21 5.62
C LYS A 116 11.42 5.82 6.12
N LEU A 117 10.29 5.37 5.55
CA LEU A 117 8.96 5.84 5.92
C LEU A 117 8.63 5.53 7.39
N ASN A 118 8.96 4.34 7.88
CA ASN A 118 8.71 3.98 9.28
C ASN A 118 9.56 4.82 10.24
N CYS A 119 10.82 5.10 9.90
CA CYS A 119 11.69 5.95 10.70
C CYS A 119 11.15 7.38 10.74
N ASP A 120 10.74 7.93 9.59
CA ASP A 120 10.18 9.28 9.49
C ASP A 120 8.85 9.39 10.25
N ALA A 121 8.01 8.33 10.25
CA ALA A 121 6.73 8.30 10.94
C ALA A 121 6.82 8.16 12.47
N GLU A 122 7.93 7.65 13.03
CA GLU A 122 8.10 7.52 14.49
C GLU A 122 8.94 8.61 15.17
N CYS A 123 9.51 9.54 14.38
CA CYS A 123 10.33 10.65 14.87
C CYS A 123 9.47 11.72 15.56
#